data_AF-A0A960IN43-F1
#
_entry.id   AF-A0A960IN43-F1
#
_cell.length_a   1.000
_cell.length_b   1.000
_cell.length_c   1.000
_cell.angle_alpha   90.00
_cell.angle_beta   90.00
_cell.angle_gamma   90.00
#
_symmetry.space_group_name_H-M   'P 1'
#
loop_
_entity.id
_entity.type
_entity.pdbx_description
1 polymer ?
#
loop_
_entity_poly.entity_id
_entity_poly.type
_entity_poly.pdbx_seq_one_letter_code
_entity_poly.pdbx_strand_id
1 'polypeptide(L)' 'MSAREPDKRSWEEDPRLGAAFVADPALADEIEMILPMLDPPARERFEALLAEEVGRHERPAAAVLAALERAARGGG' A
#
# COMPACT_ATOMS: atom_id res chain seq x y z
N MET A 1 -10.31 3.77 22.22
CA MET A 1 -10.06 4.18 20.83
C MET A 1 -9.48 2.97 20.13
N SER A 2 -10.27 2.28 19.31
CA SER A 2 -9.79 1.10 18.59
C SER A 2 -8.82 1.53 17.49
N ALA A 3 -7.59 0.99 17.52
CA ALA A 3 -6.76 0.95 16.33
C ALA A 3 -7.57 0.18 15.29
N ARG A 4 -8.05 0.88 14.26
CA ARG A 4 -8.69 0.24 13.11
C ARG A 4 -7.58 -0.62 12.48
N GLU A 5 -7.70 -1.94 12.63
CA GLU A 5 -6.89 -2.87 11.84
C GLU A 5 -7.05 -2.44 10.37
N PRO A 6 -5.95 -2.30 9.59
CA PRO A 6 -6.07 -2.09 8.16
C PRO A 6 -7.02 -3.17 7.62
N ASP A 7 -8.14 -2.74 7.07
CA ASP A 7 -9.15 -3.63 6.51
C ASP A 7 -8.49 -4.31 5.29
N LYS A 8 -7.91 -5.51 5.49
CA LYS A 8 -7.37 -6.35 4.40
C LYS A 8 -8.37 -6.48 3.22
N ARG A 9 -9.66 -6.26 3.49
CA ARG A 9 -10.75 -6.18 2.50
C ARG A 9 -10.55 -5.13 1.42
N SER A 10 -9.96 -3.96 1.71
CA SER A 10 -9.86 -2.87 0.72
C SER A 10 -8.95 -3.22 -0.47
N TRP A 11 -8.06 -4.20 -0.34
CA TRP A 11 -7.18 -4.59 -1.45
C TRP A 11 -7.69 -5.77 -2.25
N GLU A 12 -8.49 -6.64 -1.63
CA GLU A 12 -9.24 -7.67 -2.35
C GLU A 12 -10.31 -7.03 -3.26
N GLU A 13 -10.78 -5.82 -2.92
CA GLU A 13 -11.74 -5.04 -3.70
C GLU A 13 -11.11 -4.22 -4.84
N ASP A 14 -9.81 -3.89 -4.79
CA ASP A 14 -9.10 -3.28 -5.94
C ASP A 14 -8.47 -4.38 -6.81
N PRO A 15 -9.02 -4.66 -8.00
CA PRO A 15 -8.55 -5.75 -8.85
C PRO A 15 -7.10 -5.57 -9.32
N ARG A 16 -6.54 -4.35 -9.31
CA ARG A 16 -5.14 -4.09 -9.67
C ARG A 16 -4.20 -4.53 -8.56
N LEU A 17 -4.56 -4.23 -7.31
CA LEU A 17 -3.83 -4.70 -6.13
C LEU A 17 -3.95 -6.21 -6.01
N GLY A 18 -5.16 -6.77 -6.14
CA GLY A 18 -5.36 -8.22 -6.14
C GLY A 18 -4.52 -8.95 -7.20
N ALA A 19 -4.50 -8.45 -8.43
CA ALA A 19 -3.68 -9.05 -9.50
C ALA A 19 -2.17 -8.95 -9.20
N ALA A 20 -1.73 -7.86 -8.58
CA ALA A 20 -0.33 -7.68 -8.22
C ALA A 20 0.13 -8.58 -7.07
N PHE A 21 -0.72 -8.83 -6.08
CA PHE A 21 -0.44 -9.82 -5.04
C PHE A 21 -0.31 -11.24 -5.58
N VAL A 22 -1.13 -11.59 -6.59
CA VAL A 22 -1.01 -12.88 -7.28
C VAL A 22 0.28 -12.94 -8.09
N ALA A 23 0.66 -11.84 -8.76
CA ALA A 23 1.87 -11.78 -9.58
C ALA A 23 3.15 -11.78 -8.73
N ASP A 24 3.12 -11.13 -7.57
CA ASP A 24 4.28 -11.02 -6.68
C ASP A 24 3.86 -11.10 -5.19
N PRO A 25 3.97 -12.30 -4.58
CA PRO A 25 3.66 -12.49 -3.17
C PRO A 25 4.53 -11.65 -2.23
N ALA A 26 5.74 -11.23 -2.64
CA ALA A 26 6.61 -10.40 -1.80
C ALA A 26 6.02 -9.00 -1.57
N LEU A 27 5.11 -8.54 -2.45
CA LEU A 27 4.37 -7.29 -2.22
C LEU A 27 3.52 -7.35 -0.95
N ALA A 28 2.94 -8.51 -0.62
CA ALA A 28 2.16 -8.69 0.59
C ALA A 28 3.03 -8.54 1.84
N ASP A 29 4.19 -9.22 1.86
CA ASP A 29 5.12 -9.18 2.98
C ASP A 29 5.62 -7.74 3.25
N GLU A 30 5.99 -7.00 2.20
CA GLU A 30 6.45 -5.60 2.30
C GLU A 30 5.36 -4.70 2.90
N ILE A 31 4.11 -4.83 2.43
CA ILE A 31 2.99 -4.02 2.93
C ILE A 31 2.65 -4.40 4.38
N GLU A 32 2.61 -5.69 4.70
CA GLU A 32 2.36 -6.16 6.07
C GLU A 32 3.41 -5.62 7.07
N MET A 33 4.67 -5.46 6.64
CA MET A 33 5.72 -4.85 7.45
C MET A 33 5.51 -3.34 7.66
N ILE A 34 5.02 -2.61 6.65
CA ILE A 34 4.99 -1.14 6.63
C ILE A 34 3.72 -0.57 7.25
N LEU A 35 2.55 -1.16 6.99
CA LEU A 35 1.27 -0.62 7.48
C LEU A 35 1.20 -0.35 8.99
N PRO A 36 1.74 -1.22 9.88
CA PRO A 36 1.68 -0.97 11.31
C PRO A 36 2.50 0.25 11.74
N MET A 37 3.46 0.68 10.92
CA MET A 37 4.33 1.83 11.18
C MET A 37 3.70 3.16 10.74
N LEU A 38 2.62 3.12 9.96
CA LEU A 38 1.93 4.32 9.45
C LEU A 38 0.80 4.73 10.40
N ASP A 39 0.70 6.04 10.66
CA ASP A 39 -0.50 6.61 11.27
C ASP A 39 -1.72 6.47 10.34
N PRO A 40 -2.96 6.54 10.86
CA PRO A 40 -4.15 6.29 10.03
C PRO A 40 -4.25 7.21 8.79
N PRO A 41 -4.02 8.54 8.88
CA PRO A 41 -4.00 9.41 7.70
C PRO A 41 -2.91 9.08 6.68
N ALA A 42 -1.71 8.67 7.13
CA ALA A 42 -0.62 8.26 6.24
C ALA A 42 -0.93 6.91 5.57
N ARG A 43 -1.56 5.99 6.31
CA ARG A 43 -1.99 4.69 5.80
C ARG A 43 -3.01 4.84 4.67
N GLU A 44 -4.08 5.62 4.88
CA GLU A 44 -5.11 5.86 3.86
C GLU A 44 -4.51 6.45 2.58
N ARG A 45 -3.57 7.40 2.71
CA ARG A 45 -2.86 7.98 1.57
C ARG A 45 -1.95 6.98 0.87
N PHE A 46 -1.20 6.18 1.64
CA PHE A 46 -0.34 5.14 1.10
C PHE A 46 -1.13 4.11 0.30
N GLU A 47 -2.23 3.59 0.85
CA GLU A 47 -3.07 2.59 0.18
C GLU A 47 -3.65 3.12 -1.15
N ALA A 48 -4.14 4.36 -1.17
CA ALA A 48 -4.65 4.99 -2.38
C ALA A 48 -3.57 5.14 -3.47
N LEU A 49 -2.34 5.47 -3.07
CA LEU A 49 -1.21 5.67 -3.98
C LEU A 49 -0.59 4.36 -4.45
N LEU A 50 -0.57 3.34 -3.60
CA LEU A 50 0.00 2.04 -3.91
C LEU A 50 -0.70 1.37 -5.09
N ALA A 51 -2.03 1.47 -5.15
CA ALA A 51 -2.81 0.99 -6.28
C ALA A 51 -2.41 1.64 -7.62
N GLU A 52 -1.87 2.87 -7.61
CA GLU A 52 -1.36 3.53 -8.80
C GLU A 52 0.06 3.09 -9.16
N GLU A 53 0.93 2.88 -8.17
CA GLU A 53 2.36 2.61 -8.39
C GLU A 53 2.66 1.15 -8.73
N VAL A 54 1.84 0.22 -8.26
CA VAL A 54 1.99 -1.21 -8.52
C VAL A 54 1.93 -1.58 -10.01
N GLY A 55 1.21 -0.80 -10.83
CA GLY A 55 1.19 -0.98 -12.29
C GLY A 55 2.31 -0.25 -13.05
N ARG A 56 3.14 0.53 -12.35
CA ARG A 56 4.18 1.41 -12.93
C ARG A 56 5.60 0.92 -12.67
N HIS A 57 5.78 -0.01 -11.72
CA HIS A 57 7.08 -0.50 -11.32
C HIS A 57 7.16 -2.03 -11.47
N GLU A 58 8.29 -2.52 -11.98
CA GLU A 58 8.53 -3.96 -12.14
C GLU A 58 8.81 -4.67 -10.80
N ARG A 59 9.24 -3.93 -9.76
CA ARG A 59 9.60 -4.50 -8.45
C ARG A 59 8.64 -4.00 -7.35
N PRO A 60 8.08 -4.88 -6.50
CA PRO A 60 7.19 -4.49 -5.41
C PRO A 60 7.75 -3.41 -4.48
N ALA A 61 8.99 -3.60 -4.02
CA ALA A 61 9.65 -2.64 -3.14
C ALA A 61 9.75 -1.23 -3.77
N ALA A 62 9.88 -1.14 -5.09
CA ALA A 62 9.89 0.14 -5.78
C ALA A 62 8.49 0.80 -5.81
N ALA A 63 7.43 0.03 -6.06
CA ALA A 63 6.06 0.53 -5.99
C ALA A 63 5.70 1.00 -4.57
N VAL A 64 6.07 0.21 -3.57
CA VAL A 64 5.86 0.52 -2.15
C VAL A 64 6.61 1.79 -1.75
N LEU A 65 7.89 1.91 -2.11
CA LEU A 65 8.69 3.10 -1.82
C LEU A 65 8.12 4.35 -2.52
N ALA A 66 7.75 4.25 -3.80
CA ALA A 66 7.16 5.36 -4.55
C ALA A 66 5.84 5.84 -3.92
N ALA A 67 4.98 4.90 -3.48
CA ALA A 67 3.74 5.22 -2.80
C ALA A 67 3.99 5.92 -1.45
N LEU A 68 4.96 5.45 -0.66
CA LEU A 68 5.37 6.07 0.60
C LEU A 68 5.89 7.49 0.41
N GLU A 69 6.80 7.70 -0.55
CA GLU A 69 7.35 9.03 -0.84
C GLU A 69 6.25 10.02 -1.23
N ARG A 70 5.28 9.58 -2.03
CA ARG A 70 4.15 10.42 -2.44
C ARG A 70 3.20 10.71 -1.29
N ALA A 71 2.90 9.71 -0.45
CA ALA A 71 2.06 9.89 0.73
C ALA A 71 2.66 10.92 1.70
N ALA A 72 3.99 10.91 1.86
CA ALA A 72 4.72 11.85 2.71
C ALA A 72 4.71 13.30 2.17
N ARG A 73 4.64 13.49 0.84
CA ARG A 73 4.60 14.83 0.21
C ARG A 73 3.21 15.48 0.24
N GLY A 74 2.14 14.70 0.41
CA GLY A 74 0.75 15.18 0.40
C GLY A 74 0.19 15.61 1.76
N GLY A 75 1.04 16.00 2.73
CA GLY A 75 0.65 16.30 4.11
C GLY A 75 1.05 17.69 4.61
N GLY A 76 0.87 18.72 3.79
CA GLY A 76 1.06 20.13 4.15
C GLY A 76 -0.26 20.85 4.40
#